data_AF-L1J8H7-F1
#
_entry.id   AF-L1J8H7-F1
#
_cell.length_a   1.000
_cell.length_b   1.000
_cell.length_c   1.000
_cell.angle_alpha   90.00
_cell.angle_beta   90.00
_cell.angle_gamma   90.00
#
_symmetry.space_group_name_H-M   'P 1'
#
loop_
_entity.id
_entity.type
_entity.pdbx_description
1 polymer ?
#
loop_
_entity_poly.entity_id
_entity_poly.type
_entity_poly.pdbx_seq_one_letter_code
_entity_poly.pdbx_strand_id
1 'polypeptide(L)'
;MPSGVRRSRYFGGYVSEEGANGLKAYKYAGSDKSLMLKYITNPMYNRIVVYFPVWLAPNLITLSGLLCTFVTYWIFHYYCPLLEGHAPWWAYMLNGFAILAYQALDAMDGKQARRTGSATALGVLFDHGCDALNATVMSVTMCAVVQYGPGVTSFVFWFVAVLVFYSATVEEYYTGELRLAIINGPNEGLAIAAGVNFITAAIGASFWTQQSPIFGITWNWILFIVTCGCAFFTITQNFFHVLLAVRENKAKVEGGYGKFRYRVALTRLLPFLCVVREQKRWRLRLRGLNQLRHPRIVLWALGFLFSKLVTQLMLAHVCDEEYHPVGKTISVIAFLGAHMLFNLAHQELSRETATVKVK
;
A
#
# COMPACT_ATOMS: atom_id res chain seq x y z
N MET A 1 6.23 17.54 -42.78
CA MET A 1 5.99 17.58 -41.32
C MET A 1 4.81 16.66 -41.03
N PRO A 2 4.99 15.51 -40.37
CA PRO A 2 3.87 14.63 -40.09
C PRO A 2 2.95 15.26 -39.04
N SER A 3 1.65 15.12 -39.29
CA SER A 3 0.50 15.62 -38.55
C SER A 3 0.67 15.56 -37.03
N GLY A 4 0.44 16.70 -36.38
CA GLY A 4 0.44 16.83 -34.92
C GLY A 4 -0.61 15.94 -34.27
N VAL A 5 -0.17 14.80 -33.76
CA VAL A 5 -0.93 13.96 -32.84
C VAL A 5 -1.18 14.80 -31.58
N ARG A 6 -2.44 15.10 -31.31
CA ARG A 6 -2.85 15.80 -30.08
C ARG A 6 -2.47 14.91 -28.90
N ARG A 7 -1.35 15.21 -28.24
CA ARG A 7 -1.07 14.71 -26.89
C ARG A 7 -2.30 14.99 -26.03
N SER A 8 -2.93 13.95 -25.49
CA SER A 8 -4.09 14.07 -24.62
C SER A 8 -3.74 15.02 -23.47
N ARG A 9 -4.27 16.24 -23.53
CA ARG A 9 -4.25 17.17 -22.39
C ARG A 9 -5.47 16.88 -21.55
N TYR A 10 -5.28 16.77 -20.23
CA TYR A 10 -6.14 16.89 -19.03
C TYR A 10 -7.70 16.81 -19.11
N PHE A 11 -8.33 17.03 -20.27
CA PHE A 11 -9.76 16.95 -20.57
C PHE A 11 -10.14 15.91 -21.66
N GLY A 12 -9.19 15.07 -22.13
CA GLY A 12 -9.47 13.91 -22.98
C GLY A 12 -9.98 12.67 -22.22
N GLY A 13 -10.19 11.56 -22.94
CA GLY A 13 -10.55 10.26 -22.36
C GLY A 13 -9.56 9.81 -21.26
N TYR A 14 -10.01 8.91 -20.36
CA TYR A 14 -9.22 8.49 -19.19
C TYR A 14 -7.88 7.84 -19.56
N VAL A 15 -7.81 7.20 -20.72
CA VAL A 15 -6.61 6.65 -21.36
C VAL A 15 -6.49 7.32 -22.74
N SER A 16 -5.29 7.72 -23.15
CA SER A 16 -5.09 8.30 -24.49
C SER A 16 -5.13 7.21 -25.58
N GLU A 17 -5.23 7.59 -26.84
CA GLU A 17 -5.17 6.63 -27.95
C GLU A 17 -3.80 5.92 -28.02
N GLU A 18 -2.71 6.64 -27.73
CA GLU A 18 -1.36 6.08 -27.59
C GLU A 18 -1.31 5.06 -26.44
N GLY A 19 -1.85 5.42 -25.27
CA GLY A 19 -1.92 4.54 -24.11
C GLY A 19 -2.77 3.28 -24.35
N ALA A 20 -3.87 3.41 -25.10
CA ALA A 20 -4.70 2.27 -25.49
C ALA A 20 -3.95 1.29 -26.40
N ASN A 21 -3.04 1.78 -27.25
CA ASN A 21 -2.15 0.94 -28.03
C ASN A 21 -1.04 0.33 -27.17
N GLY A 22 -0.48 1.09 -26.22
CA GLY A 22 0.50 0.61 -25.23
C GLY A 22 -0.04 -0.57 -24.41
N LEU A 23 -1.30 -0.50 -23.96
CA LEU A 23 -1.97 -1.59 -23.24
C LEU A 23 -1.99 -2.92 -24.00
N LYS A 24 -2.13 -2.88 -25.34
CA LYS A 24 -2.14 -4.08 -26.18
C LYS A 24 -0.75 -4.68 -26.36
N ALA A 25 0.28 -3.85 -26.31
CA ALA A 25 1.69 -4.26 -26.48
C ALA A 25 2.35 -4.67 -25.16
N TYR A 26 1.77 -4.32 -24.02
CA TYR A 26 2.34 -4.55 -22.69
C TYR A 26 2.62 -6.03 -22.42
N LYS A 27 3.83 -6.29 -21.89
CA LYS A 27 4.24 -7.59 -21.37
C LYS A 27 4.80 -7.40 -19.96
N TYR A 28 4.27 -8.18 -19.03
CA TYR A 28 4.74 -8.17 -17.66
C TYR A 28 6.21 -8.63 -17.57
N ALA A 29 7.00 -7.92 -16.78
CA ALA A 29 8.36 -8.29 -16.41
C ALA A 29 8.54 -8.15 -14.90
N GLY A 30 9.00 -9.22 -14.25
CA GLY A 30 9.28 -9.21 -12.82
C GLY A 30 10.39 -10.19 -12.47
N SER A 31 11.22 -9.83 -11.51
CA SER A 31 12.21 -10.71 -10.89
C SER A 31 12.04 -10.74 -9.38
N ASP A 32 11.89 -11.94 -8.84
CA ASP A 32 11.81 -12.16 -7.41
C ASP A 32 12.99 -13.02 -6.95
N LYS A 33 13.81 -12.44 -6.07
CA LYS A 33 15.00 -13.07 -5.48
C LYS A 33 14.73 -13.66 -4.09
N SER A 34 13.50 -13.62 -3.59
CA SER A 34 13.12 -14.12 -2.28
C SER A 34 13.54 -15.58 -2.10
N LEU A 35 14.21 -15.86 -0.98
CA LEU A 35 14.58 -17.22 -0.60
C LEU A 35 13.36 -18.01 -0.17
N MET A 36 12.43 -17.37 0.55
CA MET A 36 11.17 -17.98 0.95
C MET A 36 10.35 -18.37 -0.28
N LEU A 37 10.24 -17.47 -1.26
CA LEU A 37 9.60 -17.78 -2.53
C LEU A 37 10.28 -18.97 -3.18
N LYS A 38 11.59 -18.87 -3.42
CA LYS A 38 12.35 -19.85 -4.19
C LYS A 38 12.26 -21.26 -3.60
N TYR A 39 12.43 -21.40 -2.28
CA TYR A 39 12.61 -22.72 -1.65
C TYR A 39 11.37 -23.25 -0.93
N ILE A 40 10.43 -22.39 -0.52
CA ILE A 40 9.28 -22.79 0.30
C ILE A 40 7.98 -22.64 -0.49
N THR A 41 7.60 -21.41 -0.81
CA THR A 41 6.24 -21.14 -1.28
C THR A 41 6.05 -21.41 -2.77
N ASN A 42 7.02 -21.10 -3.64
CA ASN A 42 6.91 -21.34 -5.08
C ASN A 42 6.72 -22.84 -5.43
N PRO A 43 7.49 -23.79 -4.87
CA PRO A 43 7.23 -25.22 -5.07
C PRO A 43 5.83 -25.65 -4.65
N MET A 44 5.34 -25.13 -3.52
CA MET A 44 3.98 -25.41 -3.03
C MET A 44 2.92 -24.84 -3.97
N TYR A 45 3.03 -23.57 -4.34
CA TYR A 45 2.07 -22.88 -5.20
C TYR A 45 2.00 -23.48 -6.60
N ASN A 46 3.12 -23.92 -7.17
CA ASN A 46 3.13 -24.64 -8.45
C ASN A 46 2.37 -25.99 -8.37
N ARG A 47 2.39 -26.66 -7.22
CA ARG A 47 1.60 -27.89 -6.99
C ARG A 47 0.13 -27.60 -6.71
N ILE A 48 -0.20 -26.46 -6.11
CA ILE A 48 -1.60 -26.11 -5.78
C ILE A 48 -2.32 -25.58 -7.02
N VAL A 49 -1.69 -24.71 -7.81
CA VAL A 49 -2.33 -24.04 -8.94
C VAL A 49 -2.83 -25.02 -10.01
N VAL A 50 -2.25 -26.22 -10.13
CA VAL A 50 -2.73 -27.23 -11.09
C VAL A 50 -4.13 -27.75 -10.76
N TYR A 51 -4.55 -27.67 -9.49
CA TYR A 51 -5.89 -28.02 -9.05
C TYR A 51 -6.92 -26.91 -9.29
N PHE A 52 -6.49 -25.69 -9.63
CA PHE A 52 -7.42 -24.63 -9.98
C PHE A 52 -8.15 -25.01 -11.28
N PRO A 53 -9.48 -24.89 -11.33
CA PRO A 53 -10.22 -25.10 -12.56
C PRO A 53 -9.76 -24.13 -13.65
N VAL A 54 -9.72 -24.59 -14.90
CA VAL A 54 -9.27 -23.73 -16.03
C VAL A 54 -10.20 -22.54 -16.30
N TRP A 55 -11.45 -22.59 -15.84
CA TRP A 55 -12.40 -21.47 -15.94
C TRP A 55 -12.16 -20.39 -14.86
N LEU A 56 -11.38 -20.69 -13.82
CA LEU A 56 -11.14 -19.78 -12.72
C LEU A 56 -10.22 -18.64 -13.20
N ALA A 57 -10.80 -17.45 -13.32
CA ALA A 57 -10.09 -16.26 -13.78
C ALA A 57 -9.02 -15.81 -12.77
N PRO A 58 -7.81 -15.42 -13.22
CA PRO A 58 -6.76 -14.88 -12.35
C PRO A 58 -7.24 -13.75 -11.45
N ASN A 59 -7.93 -12.75 -11.99
CA ASN A 59 -8.43 -11.61 -11.21
C ASN A 59 -9.42 -12.03 -10.11
N LEU A 60 -10.15 -13.14 -10.27
CA LEU A 60 -11.02 -13.66 -9.22
C LEU A 60 -10.20 -14.28 -8.08
N ILE A 61 -9.04 -14.88 -8.39
CA ILE A 61 -8.10 -15.40 -7.39
C ILE A 61 -7.53 -14.24 -6.57
N THR A 62 -7.03 -13.18 -7.22
CA THR A 62 -6.57 -11.93 -6.58
C THR A 62 -7.64 -11.35 -5.67
N LEU A 63 -8.86 -11.18 -6.18
CA LEU A 63 -9.98 -10.62 -5.43
C LEU A 63 -10.35 -11.49 -4.22
N SER A 64 -10.31 -12.82 -4.38
CA SER A 64 -10.59 -13.75 -3.28
C SER A 64 -9.58 -13.59 -2.14
N GLY A 65 -8.30 -13.43 -2.47
CA GLY A 65 -7.26 -13.11 -1.49
C GLY A 65 -7.57 -11.83 -0.73
N LEU A 66 -7.88 -10.75 -1.45
CA LEU A 66 -8.26 -9.47 -0.87
C LEU A 66 -9.49 -9.60 0.05
N LEU A 67 -10.50 -10.36 -0.35
CA LEU A 67 -11.70 -10.57 0.47
C LEU A 67 -11.38 -11.28 1.80
N CYS A 68 -10.41 -12.22 1.81
CA CYS A 68 -9.98 -12.87 3.05
C CYS A 68 -9.48 -11.85 4.09
N THR A 69 -8.64 -10.90 3.69
CA THR A 69 -8.11 -9.87 4.62
C THR A 69 -9.14 -8.81 4.97
N PHE A 70 -10.09 -8.51 4.08
CA PHE A 70 -11.21 -7.63 4.40
C PHE A 70 -12.12 -8.21 5.49
N VAL A 71 -12.41 -9.51 5.43
CA VAL A 71 -13.22 -10.18 6.47
C VAL A 71 -12.55 -10.03 7.83
N THR A 72 -11.24 -10.29 7.92
CA THR A 72 -10.51 -10.18 9.19
C THR A 72 -10.37 -8.73 9.65
N TYR A 73 -10.21 -7.78 8.71
CA TYR A 73 -10.27 -6.35 9.04
C TYR A 73 -11.58 -5.97 9.75
N TRP A 74 -12.74 -6.44 9.27
CA TRP A 74 -14.03 -6.12 9.88
C TRP A 74 -14.20 -6.75 11.26
N ILE A 75 -13.65 -7.95 11.46
CA ILE A 75 -13.59 -8.59 12.79
C ILE A 75 -12.78 -7.71 13.75
N PHE A 76 -11.60 -7.24 13.35
CA PHE A 76 -10.79 -6.34 14.18
C PHE A 76 -11.39 -4.94 14.31
N HIS A 77 -12.17 -4.47 13.34
CA HIS A 77 -12.94 -3.23 13.48
C HIS A 77 -13.96 -3.34 14.61
N TYR A 78 -14.65 -4.48 14.70
CA TYR A 78 -15.63 -4.74 15.75
C TYR A 78 -14.99 -4.84 17.14
N TYR A 79 -13.93 -5.65 17.30
CA TYR A 79 -13.31 -5.87 18.61
C TYR A 79 -12.37 -4.74 19.07
N CYS A 80 -11.63 -4.13 18.13
CA CYS A 80 -10.56 -3.17 18.42
C CYS A 80 -10.77 -1.87 17.61
N PRO A 81 -11.90 -1.14 17.80
CA PRO A 81 -12.26 -0.01 16.94
C PRO A 81 -11.22 1.12 16.96
N LEU A 82 -10.52 1.30 18.09
CA LEU A 82 -9.49 2.33 18.29
C LEU A 82 -8.06 1.86 17.98
N LEU A 83 -7.88 0.72 17.29
CA LEU A 83 -6.57 0.13 16.97
C LEU A 83 -5.77 -0.32 18.21
N GLU A 84 -6.50 -0.60 19.28
CA GLU A 84 -6.04 -1.19 20.53
C GLU A 84 -7.22 -1.93 21.17
N GLY A 85 -6.96 -2.72 22.20
CA GLY A 85 -7.93 -3.59 22.85
C GLY A 85 -7.80 -5.05 22.41
N HIS A 86 -8.59 -5.91 23.04
CA HIS A 86 -8.48 -7.36 22.90
C HIS A 86 -9.54 -7.92 21.95
N ALA A 87 -9.11 -8.80 21.04
CA ALA A 87 -9.98 -9.69 20.28
C ALA A 87 -9.89 -11.11 20.87
N PRO A 88 -10.84 -12.03 20.57
CA PRO A 88 -10.68 -13.42 20.94
C PRO A 88 -9.53 -14.08 20.17
N TRP A 89 -8.87 -15.08 20.77
CA TRP A 89 -7.68 -15.75 20.21
C TRP A 89 -7.88 -16.24 18.76
N TRP A 90 -9.08 -16.74 18.44
CA TRP A 90 -9.41 -17.27 17.11
C TRP A 90 -9.40 -16.17 16.03
N ALA A 91 -9.66 -14.90 16.40
CA ALA A 91 -9.63 -13.79 15.45
C ALA A 91 -8.19 -13.50 14.97
N TYR A 92 -7.21 -13.61 15.87
CA TYR A 92 -5.80 -13.52 15.52
C TYR A 92 -5.36 -14.71 14.66
N MET A 93 -5.75 -15.95 15.01
CA MET A 93 -5.47 -17.13 14.18
C MET A 93 -6.05 -16.98 12.77
N LEU A 94 -7.32 -16.58 12.67
CA LEU A 94 -7.99 -16.37 11.40
C LEU A 94 -7.30 -15.29 10.57
N ASN A 95 -6.85 -14.19 11.20
CA ASN A 95 -6.10 -13.14 10.51
C ASN A 95 -4.73 -13.63 10.02
N GLY A 96 -4.00 -14.41 10.82
CA GLY A 96 -2.75 -15.03 10.37
C GLY A 96 -2.96 -15.92 9.14
N PHE A 97 -3.98 -16.77 9.15
CA PHE A 97 -4.33 -17.60 7.99
C PHE A 97 -4.83 -16.78 6.80
N ALA A 98 -5.61 -15.73 7.02
CA ALA A 98 -6.08 -14.84 5.95
C ALA A 98 -4.92 -14.12 5.25
N ILE A 99 -3.89 -13.71 6.01
CA ILE A 99 -2.67 -13.12 5.44
C ILE A 99 -1.90 -14.14 4.59
N LEU A 100 -1.75 -15.38 5.06
CA LEU A 100 -1.11 -16.44 4.27
C LEU A 100 -1.95 -16.82 3.04
N ALA A 101 -3.27 -16.83 3.17
CA ALA A 101 -4.17 -17.06 2.05
C ALA A 101 -4.06 -15.94 1.01
N TYR A 102 -4.02 -14.67 1.44
CA TYR A 102 -3.75 -13.54 0.56
C TYR A 102 -2.45 -13.74 -0.20
N GLN A 103 -1.35 -13.96 0.52
CA GLN A 103 -0.03 -14.19 -0.06
C GLN A 103 -0.01 -15.34 -1.07
N ALA A 104 -0.71 -16.43 -0.77
CA ALA A 104 -0.75 -17.59 -1.64
C ALA A 104 -1.60 -17.35 -2.90
N LEU A 105 -2.77 -16.74 -2.75
CA LEU A 105 -3.69 -16.48 -3.86
C LEU A 105 -3.11 -15.44 -4.82
N ASP A 106 -2.54 -14.37 -4.27
CA ASP A 106 -1.80 -13.34 -5.00
C ASP A 106 -0.69 -13.96 -5.86
N ALA A 107 0.22 -14.75 -5.27
CA ALA A 107 1.28 -15.40 -6.02
C ALA A 107 0.80 -16.45 -7.05
N MET A 108 -0.40 -17.02 -6.84
CA MET A 108 -0.99 -18.04 -7.73
C MET A 108 -1.78 -17.46 -8.89
N ASP A 109 -2.23 -16.21 -8.83
CA ASP A 109 -3.01 -15.60 -9.91
C ASP A 109 -2.20 -15.51 -11.22
N GLY A 110 -0.93 -15.11 -11.15
CA GLY A 110 -0.05 -14.97 -12.29
C GLY A 110 0.40 -16.33 -12.80
N LYS A 111 0.48 -17.33 -11.92
CA LYS A 111 0.70 -18.73 -12.31
C LYS A 111 -0.49 -19.27 -13.10
N GLN A 112 -1.70 -19.00 -12.62
CA GLN A 112 -2.91 -19.37 -13.33
C GLN A 112 -2.99 -18.63 -14.67
N ALA A 113 -2.72 -17.33 -14.71
CA ALA A 113 -2.72 -16.52 -15.93
C ALA A 113 -1.76 -17.06 -16.99
N ARG A 114 -0.57 -17.51 -16.58
CA ARG A 114 0.39 -18.18 -17.49
C ARG A 114 -0.11 -19.55 -17.94
N ARG A 115 -0.72 -20.33 -17.05
CA ARG A 115 -1.26 -21.66 -17.35
C ARG A 115 -2.42 -21.61 -18.35
N THR A 116 -3.29 -20.61 -18.25
CA THR A 116 -4.48 -20.44 -19.10
C THR A 116 -4.25 -19.54 -20.31
N GLY A 117 -3.07 -18.93 -20.44
CA GLY A 117 -2.78 -17.96 -21.50
C GLY A 117 -3.57 -16.66 -21.38
N SER A 118 -4.07 -16.32 -20.17
CA SER A 118 -4.93 -15.15 -19.91
C SER A 118 -4.21 -14.00 -19.22
N ALA A 119 -2.88 -13.91 -19.34
CA ALA A 119 -2.09 -12.79 -18.82
C ALA A 119 -2.38 -11.51 -19.63
N THR A 120 -2.74 -10.42 -18.97
CA THR A 120 -3.12 -9.16 -19.60
C THR A 120 -2.63 -7.95 -18.80
N ALA A 121 -2.49 -6.79 -19.46
CA ALA A 121 -2.22 -5.51 -18.79
C ALA A 121 -3.29 -5.17 -17.74
N LEU A 122 -4.56 -5.51 -18.02
CA LEU A 122 -5.66 -5.33 -17.07
C LEU A 122 -5.47 -6.21 -15.83
N GLY A 123 -4.99 -7.44 -15.99
CA GLY A 123 -4.69 -8.34 -14.87
C GLY A 123 -3.66 -7.73 -13.93
N VAL A 124 -2.54 -7.22 -14.47
CA VAL A 124 -1.49 -6.56 -13.68
C VAL A 124 -2.02 -5.29 -12.98
N LEU A 125 -2.81 -4.48 -13.69
CA LEU A 125 -3.44 -3.29 -13.10
C LEU A 125 -4.40 -3.65 -11.95
N PHE A 126 -5.16 -4.74 -12.11
CA PHE A 126 -6.11 -5.22 -11.11
C PHE A 126 -5.41 -5.76 -9.86
N ASP A 127 -4.37 -6.56 -10.07
CA ASP A 127 -3.48 -7.11 -9.06
C ASP A 127 -2.88 -6.00 -8.17
N HIS A 128 -2.17 -5.06 -8.79
CA HIS A 128 -1.58 -3.91 -8.07
C HIS A 128 -2.62 -3.03 -7.37
N GLY A 129 -3.83 -2.93 -7.94
CA GLY A 129 -4.95 -2.24 -7.30
C GLY A 129 -5.43 -2.94 -6.02
N CYS A 130 -5.52 -4.27 -6.04
CA CYS A 130 -5.85 -5.09 -4.88
C CYS A 130 -4.77 -4.98 -3.80
N ASP A 131 -3.50 -5.10 -4.19
CA ASP A 131 -2.35 -4.90 -3.30
C ASP A 131 -2.35 -3.54 -2.62
N ALA A 132 -2.63 -2.46 -3.37
CA ALA A 132 -2.67 -1.12 -2.81
C ALA A 132 -3.79 -0.95 -1.76
N LEU A 133 -4.96 -1.58 -1.97
CA LEU A 133 -6.02 -1.62 -0.96
C LEU A 133 -5.59 -2.48 0.23
N ASN A 134 -5.03 -3.66 -0.02
CA ASN A 134 -4.63 -4.61 1.00
C ASN A 134 -3.53 -4.05 1.92
N ALA A 135 -2.61 -3.23 1.39
CA ALA A 135 -1.61 -2.53 2.18
C ALA A 135 -2.25 -1.70 3.31
N THR A 136 -3.40 -1.05 3.05
CA THR A 136 -4.16 -0.33 4.09
C THR A 136 -4.89 -1.30 5.01
N VAL A 137 -5.62 -2.28 4.46
CA VAL A 137 -6.35 -3.30 5.23
C VAL A 137 -5.44 -3.96 6.26
N MET A 138 -4.30 -4.46 5.81
CA MET A 138 -3.34 -5.18 6.63
C MET A 138 -2.64 -4.26 7.64
N SER A 139 -2.13 -3.10 7.25
CA SER A 139 -1.40 -2.23 8.18
C SER A 139 -2.31 -1.67 9.28
N VAL A 140 -3.57 -1.33 8.98
CA VAL A 140 -4.54 -0.90 9.99
C VAL A 140 -4.92 -2.06 10.92
N THR A 141 -5.11 -3.26 10.37
CA THR A 141 -5.40 -4.45 11.19
C THR A 141 -4.20 -4.79 12.10
N MET A 142 -2.98 -4.71 11.58
CA MET A 142 -1.76 -4.92 12.35
C MET A 142 -1.62 -3.91 13.48
N CYS A 143 -1.97 -2.63 13.27
CA CYS A 143 -1.98 -1.65 14.36
C CYS A 143 -2.87 -2.09 15.53
N ALA A 144 -4.04 -2.68 15.24
CA ALA A 144 -4.90 -3.26 16.26
C ALA A 144 -4.29 -4.51 16.92
N VAL A 145 -3.69 -5.40 16.13
CA VAL A 145 -3.05 -6.63 16.65
C VAL A 145 -1.97 -6.31 17.67
N VAL A 146 -1.11 -5.33 17.38
CA VAL A 146 0.05 -4.98 18.21
C VAL A 146 -0.16 -3.77 19.12
N GLN A 147 -1.41 -3.34 19.28
CA GLN A 147 -1.82 -2.32 20.27
C GLN A 147 -1.14 -0.96 20.06
N TYR A 148 -1.15 -0.40 18.84
CA TYR A 148 -0.60 0.94 18.58
C TYR A 148 -1.57 2.08 18.93
N GLY A 149 -2.86 1.77 19.07
CA GLY A 149 -3.88 2.71 19.50
C GLY A 149 -4.19 3.81 18.48
N PRO A 150 -5.03 4.79 18.86
CA PRO A 150 -5.56 5.79 17.93
C PRO A 150 -4.58 6.95 17.65
N GLY A 151 -3.34 6.86 18.14
CA GLY A 151 -2.35 7.94 18.10
C GLY A 151 -1.55 8.01 16.80
N VAL A 152 -0.49 8.83 16.85
CA VAL A 152 0.45 9.04 15.74
C VAL A 152 1.15 7.75 15.31
N THR A 153 1.39 6.83 16.24
CA THR A 153 2.09 5.57 15.96
C THR A 153 1.40 4.77 14.87
N SER A 154 0.07 4.59 14.95
CA SER A 154 -0.71 3.90 13.92
C SER A 154 -0.67 4.60 12.57
N PHE A 155 -0.69 5.95 12.55
CA PHE A 155 -0.51 6.71 11.32
C PHE A 155 0.86 6.48 10.69
N VAL A 156 1.94 6.53 11.48
CA VAL A 156 3.30 6.34 10.96
C VAL A 156 3.50 4.90 10.49
N PHE A 157 2.98 3.91 11.23
CA PHE A 157 3.06 2.51 10.84
C PHE A 157 2.34 2.25 9.50
N TRP A 158 1.10 2.73 9.36
CA TRP A 158 0.36 2.69 8.10
C TRP A 158 1.12 3.42 6.97
N PHE A 159 1.62 4.63 7.23
CA PHE A 159 2.32 5.45 6.25
C PHE A 159 3.60 4.78 5.75
N VAL A 160 4.38 4.17 6.64
CA VAL A 160 5.58 3.41 6.29
C VAL A 160 5.23 2.23 5.41
N ALA A 161 4.19 1.45 5.75
CA ALA A 161 3.75 0.31 4.95
C ALA A 161 3.36 0.70 3.52
N VAL A 162 2.52 1.74 3.35
CA VAL A 162 2.10 2.19 2.02
C VAL A 162 3.24 2.85 1.24
N LEU A 163 4.20 3.49 1.92
CA LEU A 163 5.35 4.11 1.27
C LEU A 163 6.34 3.06 0.73
N VAL A 164 6.54 1.94 1.44
CA VAL A 164 7.33 0.81 0.94
C VAL A 164 6.73 0.29 -0.37
N PHE A 165 5.43 0.00 -0.38
CA PHE A 165 4.74 -0.46 -1.59
C PHE A 165 4.85 0.57 -2.73
N TYR A 166 4.56 1.86 -2.45
CA TYR A 166 4.68 2.91 -3.44
C TYR A 166 6.07 2.99 -4.07
N SER A 167 7.13 2.91 -3.24
CA SER A 167 8.50 2.98 -3.74
C SER A 167 8.84 1.83 -4.68
N ALA A 168 8.31 0.63 -4.45
CA ALA A 168 8.45 -0.51 -5.34
C ALA A 168 7.70 -0.28 -6.66
N THR A 169 6.46 0.23 -6.62
CA THR A 169 5.70 0.57 -7.83
C THR A 169 6.37 1.70 -8.63
N VAL A 170 6.98 2.67 -7.96
CA VAL A 170 7.78 3.72 -8.63
C VAL A 170 9.02 3.12 -9.26
N GLU A 171 9.70 2.18 -8.59
CA GLU A 171 10.82 1.44 -9.19
C GLU A 171 10.38 0.74 -10.47
N GLU A 172 9.33 -0.07 -10.42
CA GLU A 172 8.78 -0.77 -11.59
C GLU A 172 8.40 0.18 -12.72
N TYR A 173 7.78 1.33 -12.40
CA TYR A 173 7.48 2.37 -13.38
C TYR A 173 8.73 2.86 -14.13
N TYR A 174 9.86 3.02 -13.45
CA TYR A 174 11.10 3.54 -14.04
C TYR A 174 12.01 2.47 -14.65
N THR A 175 12.02 1.25 -14.09
CA THR A 175 12.87 0.14 -14.55
C THR A 175 12.19 -0.72 -15.62
N GLY A 176 10.86 -0.67 -15.72
CA GLY A 176 10.06 -1.55 -16.56
C GLY A 176 9.88 -2.96 -15.99
N GLU A 177 10.32 -3.20 -14.74
CA GLU A 177 10.35 -4.52 -14.14
C GLU A 177 10.09 -4.44 -12.62
N LEU A 178 9.15 -5.24 -12.11
CA LEU A 178 8.95 -5.40 -10.68
C LEU A 178 10.11 -6.21 -10.08
N ARG A 179 10.93 -5.58 -9.26
CA ARG A 179 12.11 -6.20 -8.63
C ARG A 179 11.87 -6.43 -7.16
N LEU A 180 11.79 -7.69 -6.77
CA LEU A 180 11.65 -8.09 -5.38
C LEU A 180 12.98 -8.64 -4.86
N ALA A 181 13.48 -7.99 -3.80
CA ALA A 181 14.75 -8.32 -3.16
C ALA A 181 14.70 -9.68 -2.43
N ILE A 182 15.86 -10.15 -1.95
CA ILE A 182 16.00 -11.42 -1.21
C ILE A 182 15.09 -11.48 0.01
N ILE A 183 14.89 -10.33 0.67
CA ILE A 183 13.88 -10.14 1.71
C ILE A 183 12.99 -9.01 1.23
N ASN A 184 11.70 -9.28 1.09
CA ASN A 184 10.73 -8.31 0.58
C ASN A 184 9.38 -8.40 1.31
N GLY A 185 8.57 -7.36 1.12
CA GLY A 185 7.25 -7.25 1.74
C GLY A 185 6.31 -8.39 1.36
N PRO A 186 6.06 -8.65 0.06
CA PRO A 186 5.13 -9.68 -0.40
C PRO A 186 5.45 -11.10 0.07
N ASN A 187 6.73 -11.43 0.28
CA ASN A 187 7.14 -12.77 0.72
C ASN A 187 7.38 -12.83 2.24
N GLU A 188 8.52 -12.34 2.72
CA GLU A 188 8.91 -12.44 4.12
C GLU A 188 8.06 -11.53 5.01
N GLY A 189 7.71 -10.33 4.54
CA GLY A 189 6.90 -9.37 5.30
C GLY A 189 5.51 -9.91 5.67
N LEU A 190 4.80 -10.50 4.69
CA LEU A 190 3.49 -11.13 4.93
C LEU A 190 3.60 -12.37 5.84
N ALA A 191 4.64 -13.20 5.68
CA ALA A 191 4.86 -14.35 6.54
C ALA A 191 5.17 -13.93 7.99
N ILE A 192 5.97 -12.89 8.19
CA ILE A 192 6.25 -12.31 9.52
C ILE A 192 4.96 -11.74 10.12
N ALA A 193 4.15 -11.01 9.34
CA ALA A 193 2.87 -10.49 9.82
C ALA A 193 1.90 -11.61 10.24
N ALA A 194 1.84 -12.71 9.48
CA ALA A 194 1.09 -13.90 9.88
C ALA A 194 1.64 -14.52 11.17
N GLY A 195 2.96 -14.64 11.29
CA GLY A 195 3.63 -15.12 12.51
C GLY A 195 3.31 -14.28 13.74
N VAL A 196 3.34 -12.94 13.61
CA VAL A 196 2.92 -12.01 14.66
C VAL A 196 1.49 -12.30 15.12
N ASN A 197 0.58 -12.58 14.19
CA ASN A 197 -0.80 -12.93 14.53
C ASN A 197 -0.91 -14.27 15.26
N PHE A 198 -0.19 -15.31 14.83
CA PHE A 198 -0.18 -16.60 15.51
C PHE A 198 0.42 -16.52 16.92
N ILE A 199 1.50 -15.76 17.09
CA ILE A 199 2.08 -15.48 18.40
C ILE A 199 1.05 -14.77 19.27
N THR A 200 0.41 -13.73 18.75
CA THR A 200 -0.62 -12.96 19.48
C THR A 200 -1.80 -13.84 19.89
N ALA A 201 -2.21 -14.80 19.05
CA ALA A 201 -3.26 -15.76 19.39
C ALA A 201 -2.87 -16.66 20.58
N ALA A 202 -1.61 -17.09 20.64
CA ALA A 202 -1.13 -18.02 21.65
C ALA A 202 -0.89 -17.35 23.01
N ILE A 203 -0.31 -16.14 23.02
CA ILE A 203 0.13 -15.47 24.27
C ILE A 203 -0.72 -14.25 24.66
N GLY A 204 -1.64 -13.84 23.79
CA GLY A 204 -2.54 -12.71 24.00
C GLY A 204 -1.94 -11.35 23.60
N ALA A 205 -2.83 -10.41 23.23
CA ALA A 205 -2.41 -9.08 22.76
C ALA A 205 -1.78 -8.18 23.83
N SER A 206 -1.98 -8.46 25.12
CA SER A 206 -1.34 -7.72 26.21
C SER A 206 0.17 -7.88 26.21
N PHE A 207 0.71 -8.95 25.59
CA PHE A 207 2.15 -9.13 25.41
C PHE A 207 2.81 -7.92 24.75
N TRP A 208 2.16 -7.34 23.74
CA TRP A 208 2.71 -6.24 22.94
C TRP A 208 2.97 -4.97 23.75
N THR A 209 2.22 -4.76 24.84
CA THR A 209 2.35 -3.62 25.75
C THR A 209 3.23 -3.92 26.97
N GLN A 210 3.72 -5.14 27.13
CA GLN A 210 4.67 -5.49 28.20
C GLN A 210 6.07 -4.97 27.85
N GLN A 211 6.82 -4.54 28.86
CA GLN A 211 8.21 -4.13 28.68
C GLN A 211 9.10 -5.34 28.39
N SER A 212 9.97 -5.20 27.39
CA SER A 212 11.01 -6.18 27.12
C SER A 212 12.07 -6.15 28.22
N PRO A 213 12.44 -7.29 28.80
CA PRO A 213 13.47 -7.36 29.84
C PRO A 213 14.86 -6.97 29.32
N ILE A 214 15.09 -7.03 28.01
CA ILE A 214 16.40 -6.76 27.39
C ILE A 214 16.54 -5.29 27.03
N PHE A 215 15.50 -4.68 26.45
CA PHE A 215 15.58 -3.35 25.85
C PHE A 215 14.92 -2.23 26.68
N GLY A 216 14.17 -2.56 27.74
CA GLY A 216 13.48 -1.57 28.58
C GLY A 216 12.34 -0.82 27.87
N ILE A 217 11.98 -1.21 26.66
CA ILE A 217 10.86 -0.68 25.86
C ILE A 217 9.85 -1.79 25.58
N THR A 218 8.61 -1.43 25.26
CA THR A 218 7.55 -2.43 25.00
C THR A 218 7.76 -3.19 23.69
N TRP A 219 7.26 -4.42 23.61
CA TRP A 219 7.44 -5.28 22.44
C TRP A 219 6.87 -4.69 21.14
N ASN A 220 5.76 -3.95 21.22
CA ASN A 220 5.21 -3.25 20.04
C ASN A 220 6.15 -2.17 19.49
N TRP A 221 6.90 -1.47 20.35
CA TRP A 221 7.89 -0.48 19.94
C TRP A 221 9.12 -1.13 19.32
N ILE A 222 9.54 -2.29 19.82
CA ILE A 222 10.62 -3.08 19.17
C ILE A 222 10.20 -3.45 17.74
N LEU A 223 8.99 -4.00 17.58
CA LEU A 223 8.46 -4.33 16.25
C LEU A 223 8.35 -3.09 15.36
N PHE A 224 7.92 -1.96 15.92
CA PHE A 224 7.81 -0.69 15.20
C PHE A 224 9.16 -0.24 14.66
N ILE A 225 10.20 -0.23 15.50
CA ILE A 225 11.56 0.22 15.16
C ILE A 225 12.14 -0.71 14.09
N VAL A 226 12.04 -2.03 14.27
CA VAL A 226 12.52 -3.02 13.29
C VAL A 226 11.81 -2.82 11.94
N THR A 227 10.48 -2.68 11.95
CA THR A 227 9.70 -2.46 10.73
C THR A 227 10.11 -1.16 10.02
N CYS A 228 10.28 -0.06 10.76
CA CYS A 228 10.74 1.20 10.20
C CYS A 228 12.17 1.11 9.62
N GLY A 229 13.06 0.38 10.29
CA GLY A 229 14.43 0.15 9.82
C GLY A 229 14.46 -0.66 8.52
N CYS A 230 13.73 -1.78 8.46
CA CYS A 230 13.59 -2.58 7.24
C CYS A 230 12.98 -1.76 6.10
N ALA A 231 11.90 -1.02 6.38
CA ALA A 231 11.26 -0.16 5.40
C ALA A 231 12.20 0.93 4.86
N PHE A 232 12.98 1.57 5.73
CA PHE A 232 13.98 2.57 5.32
C PHE A 232 14.99 1.98 4.33
N PHE A 233 15.50 0.77 4.61
CA PHE A 233 16.44 0.09 3.71
C PHE A 233 15.78 -0.24 2.35
N THR A 234 14.58 -0.83 2.37
CA THR A 234 13.83 -1.16 1.13
C THR A 234 13.54 0.09 0.30
N ILE A 235 13.01 1.16 0.91
CA ILE A 235 12.72 2.41 0.21
C ILE A 235 13.99 3.01 -0.39
N THR A 236 15.09 3.03 0.37
CA THR A 236 16.38 3.56 -0.11
C THR A 236 16.90 2.77 -1.30
N GLN A 237 16.81 1.44 -1.26
CA GLN A 237 17.21 0.57 -2.37
C GLN A 237 16.36 0.82 -3.63
N ASN A 238 15.04 0.88 -3.48
CA ASN A 238 14.12 1.12 -4.60
C ASN A 238 14.41 2.48 -5.26
N PHE A 239 14.60 3.54 -4.46
CA PHE A 239 14.97 4.84 -4.99
C PHE A 239 16.35 4.84 -5.64
N PHE A 240 17.34 4.16 -5.07
CA PHE A 240 18.65 4.04 -5.69
C PHE A 240 18.56 3.41 -7.09
N HIS A 241 17.75 2.36 -7.27
CA HIS A 241 17.51 1.76 -8.58
C HIS A 241 16.78 2.71 -9.55
N VAL A 242 15.79 3.48 -9.08
CA VAL A 242 15.17 4.55 -9.88
C VAL A 242 16.22 5.56 -10.35
N LEU A 243 17.13 5.98 -9.47
CA LEU A 243 18.18 6.94 -9.82
C LEU A 243 19.14 6.37 -10.87
N LEU A 244 19.52 5.10 -10.75
CA LEU A 244 20.35 4.41 -11.74
C LEU A 244 19.64 4.29 -13.09
N ALA A 245 18.36 3.87 -13.10
CA ALA A 245 17.57 3.75 -14.32
C ALA A 245 17.44 5.10 -15.07
N VAL A 246 17.26 6.19 -14.31
CA VAL A 246 17.25 7.56 -14.84
C VAL A 246 18.62 7.98 -15.36
N ARG A 247 19.70 7.74 -14.59
CA ARG A 247 21.08 8.12 -14.97
C ARG A 247 21.54 7.42 -16.25
N GLU A 248 21.27 6.12 -16.34
CA GLU A 248 21.67 5.30 -17.49
C GLU A 248 20.76 5.53 -18.71
N ASN A 249 19.71 6.36 -18.59
CA ASN A 249 18.62 6.47 -19.56
C ASN A 249 18.01 5.11 -19.95
N LYS A 250 18.17 4.08 -19.11
CA LYS A 250 17.50 2.78 -19.30
C LYS A 250 15.99 2.88 -19.08
N ALA A 251 15.52 3.97 -18.48
CA ALA A 251 14.11 4.28 -18.39
C ALA A 251 13.54 4.54 -19.81
N LYS A 252 13.13 3.44 -20.46
CA LYS A 252 12.42 3.33 -21.74
C LYS A 252 13.19 3.78 -23.01
N VAL A 253 14.34 3.15 -23.29
CA VAL A 253 14.95 3.18 -24.64
C VAL A 253 14.54 1.93 -25.40
N GLU A 254 13.40 2.03 -26.07
CA GLU A 254 12.97 1.35 -27.31
C GLU A 254 11.47 1.69 -27.51
N GLY A 255 11.19 2.92 -27.98
CA GLY A 255 9.85 3.32 -28.43
C GLY A 255 8.86 3.88 -27.39
N GLY A 256 9.17 3.79 -26.09
CA GLY A 256 8.32 4.34 -25.01
C GLY A 256 8.64 5.76 -24.56
N TYR A 257 7.88 6.28 -23.58
CA TYR A 257 8.02 7.67 -23.10
C TYR A 257 9.48 8.04 -22.77
N GLY A 258 9.95 9.12 -23.42
CA GLY A 258 11.37 9.47 -23.53
C GLY A 258 12.09 9.84 -22.22
N LYS A 259 13.40 10.12 -22.37
CA LYS A 259 14.39 10.36 -21.29
C LYS A 259 13.80 11.09 -20.07
N PHE A 260 13.64 10.36 -18.97
CA PHE A 260 13.21 10.94 -17.71
C PHE A 260 14.31 11.81 -17.09
N ARG A 261 13.94 13.02 -16.64
CA ARG A 261 14.84 13.88 -15.87
C ARG A 261 14.74 13.53 -14.39
N TYR A 262 15.86 13.52 -13.68
CA TYR A 262 15.94 13.31 -12.22
C TYR A 262 14.91 14.15 -11.42
N ARG A 263 14.73 15.42 -11.80
CA ARG A 263 13.76 16.32 -11.16
C ARG A 263 12.31 15.80 -11.26
N VAL A 264 11.97 15.09 -12.34
CA VAL A 264 10.64 14.50 -12.56
C VAL A 264 10.44 13.25 -11.72
N ALA A 265 11.49 12.47 -11.42
CA ALA A 265 11.40 11.36 -10.49
C ALA A 265 11.14 11.84 -9.05
N LEU A 266 11.76 12.95 -8.65
CA LEU A 266 11.50 13.54 -7.33
C LEU A 266 10.06 14.07 -7.17
N THR A 267 9.40 14.53 -8.24
CA THR A 267 8.01 15.00 -8.13
C THR A 267 7.04 13.89 -7.75
N ARG A 268 7.43 12.62 -7.90
CA ARG A 268 6.63 11.44 -7.51
C ARG A 268 6.49 11.29 -6.00
N LEU A 269 7.37 11.93 -5.23
CA LEU A 269 7.29 11.99 -3.77
C LEU A 269 6.37 13.11 -3.25
N LEU A 270 5.97 14.07 -4.10
CA LEU A 270 5.19 15.23 -3.67
C LEU A 270 3.90 14.88 -2.91
N PRO A 271 3.08 13.89 -3.34
CA PRO A 271 1.87 13.52 -2.60
C PRO A 271 2.15 13.13 -1.15
N PHE A 272 3.24 12.38 -0.91
CA PHE A 272 3.65 11.95 0.43
C PHE A 272 4.20 13.11 1.26
N LEU A 273 5.01 14.00 0.66
CA LEU A 273 5.50 15.21 1.32
C LEU A 273 4.34 16.12 1.74
N CYS A 274 3.32 16.25 0.91
CA CYS A 274 2.09 16.97 1.23
C CYS A 274 1.36 16.34 2.42
N VAL A 275 1.15 15.01 2.42
CA VAL A 275 0.50 14.29 3.53
C VAL A 275 1.27 14.49 4.84
N VAL A 276 2.60 14.37 4.84
CA VAL A 276 3.44 14.59 6.04
C VAL A 276 3.32 16.03 6.53
N ARG A 277 3.37 17.02 5.62
CA ARG A 277 3.24 18.44 5.97
C ARG A 277 1.87 18.75 6.58
N GLU A 278 0.79 18.27 5.97
CA GLU A 278 -0.56 18.50 6.47
C GLU A 278 -0.81 17.79 7.80
N GLN A 279 -0.27 16.58 7.98
CA GLN A 279 -0.34 15.87 9.26
C GLN A 279 0.41 16.62 10.39
N LYS A 280 1.58 17.20 10.10
CA LYS A 280 2.30 18.06 11.07
C LYS A 280 1.48 19.30 11.41
N ARG A 281 0.89 19.98 10.40
CA ARG A 281 0.03 21.15 10.61
C ARG A 281 -1.21 20.84 11.43
N TRP A 282 -1.88 19.72 11.13
CA TRP A 282 -3.03 19.21 11.87
C TRP A 282 -2.72 19.06 13.36
N ARG A 283 -1.58 18.44 13.69
CA ARG A 283 -1.11 18.30 15.09
C ARG A 283 -0.84 19.62 15.78
N LEU A 284 -0.21 20.56 15.09
CA LEU A 284 0.10 21.88 15.65
C LEU A 284 -1.16 22.72 15.94
N ARG A 285 -2.21 22.54 15.12
CA ARG A 285 -3.50 23.24 15.31
C ARG A 285 -4.31 22.66 16.46
N LEU A 286 -4.40 21.33 16.56
CA LEU A 286 -5.24 20.64 17.55
C LEU A 286 -4.62 20.55 18.96
N ARG A 287 -3.89 21.58 19.41
CA ARG A 287 -3.18 21.66 20.71
C ARG A 287 -3.83 20.78 21.80
N GLY A 288 -3.29 19.57 22.03
CA GLY A 288 -3.73 18.65 23.09
C GLY A 288 -4.50 17.38 22.68
N LEU A 289 -4.99 17.25 21.43
CA LEU A 289 -5.58 15.99 20.94
C LEU A 289 -4.48 15.06 20.39
N ASN A 290 -3.90 14.24 21.28
CA ASN A 290 -2.88 13.25 20.91
C ASN A 290 -3.46 11.98 20.26
N GLN A 291 -4.79 11.82 20.25
CA GLN A 291 -5.51 10.64 19.78
C GLN A 291 -6.63 11.02 18.81
N LEU A 292 -6.77 10.24 17.73
CA LEU A 292 -7.87 10.39 16.79
C LEU A 292 -9.14 9.75 17.36
N ARG A 293 -10.27 10.47 17.33
CA ARG A 293 -11.58 9.92 17.75
C ARG A 293 -12.06 8.78 16.84
N HIS A 294 -11.71 8.84 15.55
CA HIS A 294 -12.07 7.85 14.54
C HIS A 294 -10.85 7.52 13.66
N PRO A 295 -9.82 6.82 14.20
CA PRO A 295 -8.55 6.62 13.51
C PRO A 295 -8.73 5.86 12.18
N ARG A 296 -9.63 4.85 12.17
CA ARG A 296 -9.89 4.02 10.98
C ARG A 296 -10.44 4.82 9.80
N ILE A 297 -11.34 5.79 10.02
CA ILE A 297 -11.90 6.62 8.95
C ILE A 297 -10.80 7.44 8.29
N VAL A 298 -9.91 8.03 9.11
CA VAL A 298 -8.78 8.82 8.61
C VAL A 298 -7.82 7.95 7.81
N LEU A 299 -7.42 6.79 8.34
CA LEU A 299 -6.50 5.87 7.67
C LEU A 299 -7.10 5.30 6.37
N TRP A 300 -8.39 4.98 6.34
CA TRP A 300 -9.07 4.53 5.12
C TRP A 300 -9.21 5.63 4.08
N ALA A 301 -9.55 6.85 4.47
CA ALA A 301 -9.65 7.96 3.53
C ALA A 301 -8.30 8.20 2.84
N LEU A 302 -7.21 8.16 3.62
CA LEU A 302 -5.85 8.21 3.07
C LEU A 302 -5.48 6.94 2.27
N GLY A 303 -5.95 5.77 2.70
CA GLY A 303 -5.77 4.49 2.02
C GLY A 303 -6.41 4.43 0.63
N PHE A 304 -7.64 4.95 0.46
CA PHE A 304 -8.27 5.04 -0.85
C PHE A 304 -7.55 6.03 -1.77
N LEU A 305 -7.07 7.15 -1.21
CA LEU A 305 -6.25 8.11 -1.95
C LEU A 305 -4.93 7.47 -2.42
N PHE A 306 -4.30 6.69 -1.54
CA PHE A 306 -3.10 5.91 -1.85
C PHE A 306 -3.37 4.86 -2.94
N SER A 307 -4.44 4.05 -2.80
CA SER A 307 -4.81 3.04 -3.79
C SER A 307 -5.04 3.66 -5.17
N LYS A 308 -5.80 4.78 -5.24
CA LYS A 308 -5.97 5.54 -6.48
C LYS A 308 -4.64 6.01 -7.07
N LEU A 309 -3.72 6.48 -6.22
CA LEU A 309 -2.41 6.97 -6.63
C LEU A 309 -1.57 5.84 -7.24
N VAL A 310 -1.53 4.66 -6.61
CA VAL A 310 -0.84 3.47 -7.15
C VAL A 310 -1.50 3.03 -8.46
N THR A 311 -2.82 2.88 -8.52
CA THR A 311 -3.50 2.45 -9.75
C THR A 311 -3.23 3.39 -10.92
N GLN A 312 -3.14 4.71 -10.69
CA GLN A 312 -2.78 5.66 -11.74
C GLN A 312 -1.31 5.57 -12.17
N LEU A 313 -0.40 5.34 -11.22
CA LEU A 313 1.00 5.11 -11.53
C LEU A 313 1.16 3.82 -12.36
N MET A 314 0.44 2.76 -11.97
CA MET A 314 0.46 1.48 -12.67
C MET A 314 -0.19 1.58 -14.04
N LEU A 315 -1.30 2.31 -14.16
CA LEU A 315 -1.92 2.62 -15.45
C LEU A 315 -0.94 3.33 -16.39
N ALA A 316 -0.24 4.35 -15.89
CA ALA A 316 0.80 5.02 -16.67
C ALA A 316 1.94 4.07 -17.05
N HIS A 317 2.33 3.14 -16.18
CA HIS A 317 3.31 2.11 -16.54
C HIS A 317 2.81 1.22 -17.68
N VAL A 318 1.61 0.62 -17.57
CA VAL A 318 1.09 -0.34 -18.56
C VAL A 318 0.67 0.32 -19.88
N CYS A 319 0.25 1.58 -19.85
CA CYS A 319 -0.02 2.39 -21.05
C CYS A 319 1.27 2.90 -21.68
N ASP A 320 2.41 2.69 -21.04
CA ASP A 320 3.69 3.28 -21.41
C ASP A 320 3.65 4.81 -21.44
N GLU A 321 2.91 5.45 -20.53
CA GLU A 321 2.70 6.91 -20.46
C GLU A 321 3.46 7.61 -19.33
N GLU A 322 3.67 8.93 -19.48
CA GLU A 322 4.16 9.76 -18.37
C GLU A 322 3.09 9.86 -17.29
N TYR A 323 3.39 9.31 -16.13
CA TYR A 323 2.56 9.50 -14.96
C TYR A 323 2.51 11.01 -14.61
N HIS A 324 1.41 11.52 -14.08
CA HIS A 324 1.33 12.90 -13.56
C HIS A 324 0.70 12.89 -12.15
N PRO A 325 1.46 13.18 -11.08
CA PRO A 325 0.99 12.93 -9.72
C PRO A 325 0.03 14.04 -9.22
N VAL A 326 -0.03 15.17 -9.92
CA VAL A 326 -0.75 16.41 -9.53
C VAL A 326 -2.11 16.55 -10.26
N GLY A 327 -2.59 15.49 -10.93
CA GLY A 327 -3.90 15.50 -11.60
C GLY A 327 -5.11 15.48 -10.64
N LYS A 328 -6.24 14.93 -11.11
CA LYS A 328 -7.53 14.80 -10.37
C LYS A 328 -7.45 14.05 -9.02
N THR A 329 -6.28 13.54 -8.64
CA THR A 329 -6.03 12.85 -7.37
C THR A 329 -5.71 13.86 -6.27
N ILE A 330 -4.94 14.91 -6.56
CA ILE A 330 -4.67 15.98 -5.59
C ILE A 330 -5.90 16.84 -5.33
N SER A 331 -6.83 17.00 -6.28
CA SER A 331 -8.08 17.73 -6.02
C SER A 331 -8.94 17.05 -4.95
N VAL A 332 -8.98 15.71 -4.92
CA VAL A 332 -9.70 14.95 -3.87
C VAL A 332 -8.96 15.05 -2.53
N ILE A 333 -7.63 14.98 -2.53
CA ILE A 333 -6.81 15.18 -1.31
C ILE A 333 -7.00 16.60 -0.76
N ALA A 334 -6.98 17.61 -1.64
CA ALA A 334 -7.18 19.00 -1.30
C ALA A 334 -8.61 19.26 -0.80
N PHE A 335 -9.62 18.66 -1.42
CA PHE A 335 -11.01 18.74 -0.99
C PHE A 335 -11.23 18.07 0.36
N LEU A 336 -10.73 16.84 0.56
CA LEU A 336 -10.85 16.13 1.83
C LEU A 336 -10.09 16.84 2.94
N GLY A 337 -8.88 17.33 2.65
CA GLY A 337 -8.10 18.17 3.55
C GLY A 337 -8.84 19.46 3.91
N ALA A 338 -9.41 20.17 2.93
CA ALA A 338 -10.21 21.36 3.16
C ALA A 338 -11.47 21.07 3.99
N HIS A 339 -12.16 19.95 3.73
CA HIS A 339 -13.35 19.54 4.47
C HIS A 339 -13.01 19.16 5.92
N MET A 340 -11.92 18.43 6.14
CA MET A 340 -11.42 18.13 7.48
C MET A 340 -11.05 19.41 8.23
N LEU A 341 -10.39 20.38 7.58
CA LEU A 341 -10.08 21.68 8.17
C LEU A 341 -11.32 22.51 8.48
N PHE A 342 -12.33 22.49 7.60
CA PHE A 342 -13.62 23.15 7.82
C PHE A 342 -14.34 22.59 9.06
N ASN A 343 -14.41 21.26 9.18
CA ASN A 343 -15.03 20.61 10.34
C ASN A 343 -14.28 20.89 11.64
N LEU A 344 -12.93 20.95 11.60
CA LEU A 344 -12.15 21.34 12.77
C LEU A 344 -12.42 22.79 13.20
N ALA A 345 -12.43 23.73 12.25
CA ALA A 345 -12.73 25.13 12.54
C ALA A 345 -14.14 25.29 13.13
N HIS A 346 -15.11 24.50 12.64
CA HIS A 346 -16.46 24.49 13.17
C HIS A 346 -16.55 23.89 14.60
N GLN A 347 -15.75 22.86 14.89
CA GLN A 347 -15.63 22.30 16.25
C GLN A 347 -14.96 23.25 17.24
N GLU A 348 -13.97 24.02 16.82
CA GLU A 348 -13.36 25.08 17.64
C GLU A 348 -14.36 26.20 17.93
N LEU A 349 -15.06 26.72 16.91
CA LEU A 349 -16.10 27.76 17.09
C LEU A 349 -17.20 27.33 18.06
N SER A 350 -17.66 26.07 17.95
CA SER A 350 -18.72 25.52 18.80
C SER A 350 -18.26 25.29 20.24
N ARG A 351 -16.98 24.95 20.47
CA ARG A 351 -16.39 24.90 21.81
C ARG A 351 -16.28 26.29 22.43
N GLU A 352 -15.84 27.29 21.68
CA GLU A 352 -15.75 28.68 22.16
C GLU A 352 -17.13 29.23 22.53
N THR A 353 -18.15 29.01 21.69
CA THR A 353 -19.53 29.44 22.01
C THR A 353 -20.11 28.70 23.21
N ALA A 354 -19.77 27.43 23.43
CA ALA A 354 -20.19 26.69 24.61
C ALA A 354 -19.54 27.24 25.88
N THR A 355 -18.25 27.61 25.85
CA THR A 355 -17.57 28.23 27.00
C THR A 355 -18.06 29.64 27.33
N VAL A 356 -18.54 30.40 26.35
CA VAL A 356 -19.11 31.75 26.56
C VAL A 356 -20.51 31.69 27.18
N LYS A 357 -21.28 30.60 26.98
CA LYS A 357 -22.61 30.42 27.60
C LYS A 357 -22.60 29.91 29.05
N VAL A 358 -21.42 29.52 29.56
CA VAL A 358 -21.24 28.97 30.93
C VAL A 358 -20.58 29.99 31.87
N LYS A 359 -20.22 31.17 31.37
CA LYS A 359 -19.90 32.37 32.16
C LYS A 359 -21.07 33.33 32.09
#